data_AF-A0A7C4SG08-F1
#
_entry.id   AF-A0A7C4SG08-F1
#
_cell.length_a   1.000
_cell.length_b   1.000
_cell.length_c   1.000
_cell.angle_alpha   90.00
_cell.angle_beta   90.00
_cell.angle_gamma   90.00
#
_symmetry.space_group_name_H-M   'P 1'
#
loop_
_entity.id
_entity.type
_entity.pdbx_description
1 polymer ?
#
loop_
_entity_poly.entity_id
_entity_poly.type
_entity_poly.pdbx_seq_one_letter_code
_entity_poly.pdbx_strand_id
1 'polypeptide(L)'
;MRRVQIVLEEEQYRWLRREAEARGGSISALIREAIEAWRAREGWPSIDQSPFWKLVGAGRSGQRGPAISEHVDDWLYPIPRPRRKASHKGIAR
;
A
#
# COMPACT_ATOMS: atom_id res chain seq x y z
N MET A 1 17.81 28.48 -12.78
CA MET A 1 16.40 28.41 -13.26
C MET A 1 16.37 28.80 -14.74
N ARG A 2 15.53 28.15 -15.55
CA ARG A 2 15.29 28.53 -16.95
C ARG A 2 13.84 28.95 -17.11
N ARG A 3 13.57 29.97 -17.93
CA ARG A 3 12.20 30.41 -18.24
C ARG A 3 11.64 29.54 -19.35
N VAL A 4 10.46 28.98 -19.13
CA VAL A 4 9.70 28.22 -20.12
C VAL A 4 8.33 28.89 -20.26
N GLN A 5 7.86 29.03 -21.49
CA GLN A 5 6.49 29.44 -21.80
C GLN A 5 5.73 28.21 -22.28
N ILE A 6 4.60 27.93 -21.63
CA ILE A 6 3.70 26.83 -21.96
C ILE A 6 2.31 27.39 -22.19
N VAL A 7 1.65 26.90 -23.24
CA VAL A 7 0.26 27.20 -23.51
C VAL A 7 -0.58 26.12 -22.84
N LEU A 8 -1.60 26.53 -22.10
CA LEU A 8 -2.54 25.66 -21.43
C LEU A 8 -3.93 25.99 -21.94
N GLU A 9 -4.77 24.97 -22.03
CA GLU A 9 -6.19 25.18 -22.27
C GLU A 9 -6.81 25.96 -21.09
N GLU A 10 -7.83 26.77 -21.38
CA GLU A 10 -8.49 27.61 -20.38
C GLU A 10 -9.02 26.77 -19.20
N GLU A 11 -9.53 25.57 -19.47
CA GLU A 11 -9.99 24.64 -18.44
C GLU A 11 -8.84 24.19 -17.52
N GLN A 12 -7.69 23.85 -18.09
CA GLN A 12 -6.51 23.42 -17.36
C GLN A 12 -5.98 24.55 -16.47
N TYR A 13 -5.94 25.78 -17.01
CA TYR A 13 -5.53 26.95 -16.25
C TYR A 13 -6.46 27.22 -15.05
N ARG A 14 -7.78 27.17 -15.26
CA ARG A 14 -8.77 27.35 -14.18
C ARG A 14 -8.67 26.27 -13.12
N TRP A 15 -8.45 25.02 -13.53
CA TRP A 15 -8.23 23.92 -12.60
C TRP A 15 -6.97 24.14 -11.75
N LEU A 16 -5.82 24.42 -12.39
CA LEU A 16 -4.56 24.70 -11.70
C LEU A 16 -4.66 25.88 -10.74
N ARG A 17 -5.37 26.93 -11.13
CA ARG A 17 -5.58 28.12 -10.31
C ARG A 17 -6.35 27.78 -9.04
N ARG A 18 -7.48 27.07 -9.15
CA ARG A 18 -8.27 26.63 -7.98
C ARG A 18 -7.46 25.76 -7.05
N GLU A 19 -6.66 24.85 -7.60
CA GLU A 19 -5.82 23.95 -6.80
C GLU A 19 -4.72 24.72 -6.07
N ALA A 20 -4.07 25.68 -6.75
CA ALA A 20 -3.05 26.53 -6.14
C ALA A 20 -3.64 27.41 -5.03
N GLU A 21 -4.83 27.98 -5.24
CA GLU A 21 -5.55 28.77 -4.23
C GLU A 21 -5.92 27.92 -3.00
N ALA A 22 -6.45 26.71 -3.22
CA ALA A 22 -6.80 25.78 -2.13
C ALA A 22 -5.59 25.38 -1.27
N ARG A 23 -4.39 25.30 -1.87
CA ARG A 23 -3.14 24.96 -1.18
C ARG A 23 -2.36 26.17 -0.66
N GLY A 24 -2.87 27.40 -0.85
CA GLY A 24 -2.19 28.63 -0.45
C GLY A 24 -0.88 28.91 -1.21
N GLY A 25 -0.80 28.50 -2.49
CA GLY A 25 0.41 28.54 -3.29
C GLY A 25 0.24 29.22 -4.66
N SER A 26 1.24 29.02 -5.54
CA SER A 26 1.20 29.52 -6.92
C SER A 26 1.12 28.38 -7.93
N ILE A 27 0.56 28.65 -9.11
CA ILE A 27 0.51 27.69 -10.22
C ILE A 27 1.93 27.19 -10.57
N SER A 28 2.93 28.08 -10.57
CA SER A 28 4.33 27.72 -10.84
C SER A 28 4.93 26.79 -9.78
N ALA A 29 4.52 26.92 -8.51
CA ALA A 29 4.93 25.99 -7.45
C ALA A 29 4.28 24.62 -7.67
N LEU A 30 2.99 24.60 -8.01
CA LEU A 30 2.24 23.37 -8.26
C LEU A 30 2.74 22.60 -9.49
N ILE A 31 3.07 23.30 -10.58
CA ILE A 31 3.69 22.69 -11.77
C ILE A 31 5.05 22.08 -11.41
N ARG A 32 5.85 22.77 -10.59
CA ARG A 32 7.17 22.25 -10.17
C ARG A 32 7.03 21.01 -9.31
N GLU A 33 6.12 21.01 -8.35
CA GLU A 33 5.82 19.85 -7.51
C GLU A 33 5.36 18.66 -8.36
N ALA A 34 4.48 18.89 -9.34
CA ALA A 34 4.02 17.85 -10.25
C ALA A 34 5.19 17.26 -11.08
N ILE A 35 6.11 18.09 -11.57
CA ILE A 35 7.29 17.65 -12.31
C ILE A 35 8.20 16.79 -11.41
N GLU A 36 8.47 17.23 -10.18
CA GLU A 36 9.32 16.47 -9.24
C GLU A 36 8.65 15.14 -8.85
N ALA A 37 7.33 15.15 -8.61
CA ALA A 37 6.57 13.93 -8.33
C ALA A 37 6.58 12.95 -9.51
N TRP A 38 6.47 13.45 -10.74
CA TRP A 38 6.53 12.62 -11.94
C TRP A 38 7.94 12.03 -12.11
N ARG A 39 8.99 12.84 -11.96
CA ARG A 39 10.39 12.38 -12.00
C ARG A 39 10.69 11.35 -10.93
N ALA A 40 10.16 11.54 -9.72
CA ALA A 40 10.30 10.59 -8.64
C ALA A 40 9.65 9.24 -8.96
N ARG A 41 8.55 9.21 -9.73
CA ARG A 41 7.89 7.97 -10.16
C ARG A 41 8.67 7.25 -11.27
N GLU A 42 9.25 7.98 -12.22
CA GLU A 42 10.13 7.39 -13.25
C GLU A 42 11.40 6.76 -12.65
N GLY A 43 11.83 7.23 -11.48
CA GLY A 43 13.02 6.73 -10.79
C GLY A 43 12.84 5.39 -10.07
N TRP A 44 11.62 4.84 -9.98
CA TRP A 44 11.43 3.53 -9.35
C TRP A 44 11.69 2.46 -10.41
N PRO A 45 12.69 1.58 -10.22
CA PRO A 45 12.84 0.42 -11.08
C PRO A 45 11.52 -0.36 -11.12
N SER A 46 11.24 -1.04 -12.24
CA SER A 46 10.14 -2.02 -12.25
C SER A 46 10.26 -2.90 -11.01
N ILE A 47 9.13 -3.32 -10.42
CA ILE A 47 9.15 -4.18 -9.23
C ILE A 47 10.05 -5.40 -9.45
N ASP A 48 10.10 -5.92 -10.68
CA ASP A 48 10.96 -7.04 -11.10
C ASP A 48 12.47 -6.75 -11.02
N GLN A 49 12.86 -5.48 -11.07
CA GLN A 49 14.24 -5.00 -10.98
C GLN A 49 14.65 -4.66 -9.54
N SER A 50 13.71 -4.72 -8.59
CA SER A 50 13.99 -4.46 -7.18
C SER A 50 14.86 -5.57 -6.58
N PRO A 51 15.91 -5.25 -5.80
CA PRO A 51 16.63 -6.24 -4.99
C PRO A 51 15.71 -7.05 -4.08
N PHE A 52 14.59 -6.46 -3.64
CA PHE A 52 13.58 -7.11 -2.81
C PHE A 52 12.72 -8.11 -3.59
N TRP A 53 12.65 -8.04 -4.92
CA TRP A 53 11.91 -9.02 -5.73
C TRP A 53 12.45 -10.43 -5.56
N LYS A 54 13.76 -10.56 -5.35
CA LYS A 54 14.42 -11.84 -5.03
C LYS A 54 13.95 -12.46 -3.70
N LEU A 55 13.34 -11.67 -2.82
CA LEU A 55 12.78 -12.15 -1.55
C LEU A 55 11.35 -12.66 -1.70
N VAL A 56 10.64 -12.25 -2.76
CA VAL A 56 9.28 -12.73 -3.02
C VAL A 56 9.34 -14.23 -3.30
N GLY A 57 8.62 -15.02 -2.49
CA GLY A 57 8.64 -16.49 -2.57
C GLY A 57 9.86 -17.18 -1.97
N ALA A 58 10.82 -16.43 -1.40
CA ALA A 58 11.95 -17.00 -0.67
C ALA A 58 11.52 -17.67 0.65
N GLY A 59 10.46 -17.14 1.28
CA GLY A 59 9.82 -17.75 2.44
C GLY A 59 8.86 -18.86 2.01
N ARG A 60 9.04 -20.07 2.53
CA ARG A 60 8.07 -21.16 2.42
C ARG A 60 7.57 -21.51 3.82
N SER A 61 6.25 -21.48 4.01
CA SER A 61 5.65 -22.11 5.19
C SER A 61 5.56 -23.61 4.96
N GLY A 62 5.96 -24.43 5.94
CA GLY A 62 5.76 -25.88 5.94
C GLY A 62 4.33 -26.30 6.25
N GLN A 63 3.42 -25.35 6.44
CA GLN A 63 2.04 -25.61 6.83
C GLN A 63 1.17 -25.91 5.61
N ARG A 64 0.31 -26.91 5.76
CA ARG A 64 -0.72 -27.27 4.77
C ARG A 64 -2.04 -26.65 5.20
N GLY A 65 -2.68 -25.88 4.31
CA GLY A 65 -3.93 -25.19 4.60
C GLY A 65 -4.15 -24.00 3.67
N PRO A 66 -5.17 -23.17 3.94
CA PRO A 66 -5.45 -21.93 3.20
C PRO A 66 -4.23 -21.00 3.18
N ALA A 67 -4.16 -20.13 2.16
CA ALA A 67 -3.06 -19.19 2.03
C ALA A 67 -2.98 -18.29 3.27
N ILE A 68 -1.83 -18.30 3.96
CA ILE A 68 -1.61 -17.54 5.19
C ILE A 68 -1.90 -16.04 4.97
N SER A 69 -1.55 -15.53 3.80
CA SER A 69 -1.79 -14.14 3.41
C SER A 69 -3.27 -13.75 3.33
N GLU A 70 -4.16 -14.70 3.07
CA GLU A 70 -5.61 -14.46 3.00
C GLU A 70 -6.28 -14.61 4.37
N HIS A 71 -5.59 -15.21 5.33
CA HIS A 71 -6.10 -15.58 6.66
C HIS A 71 -5.16 -15.12 7.78
N VAL A 72 -4.53 -13.96 7.64
CA VAL A 72 -3.49 -13.47 8.57
C VAL A 72 -3.99 -13.42 10.01
N ASP A 73 -5.22 -12.95 10.21
CA ASP A 73 -5.81 -12.81 11.55
C ASP A 73 -5.99 -14.17 12.25
N ASP A 74 -6.44 -15.20 11.53
CA ASP A 74 -6.62 -16.55 12.06
C ASP A 74 -5.29 -17.18 12.50
N TRP A 75 -4.19 -16.80 11.82
CA TRP A 75 -2.84 -17.27 12.10
C TRP A 75 -2.17 -16.53 13.26
N LEU A 76 -2.34 -15.20 13.34
CA LEU A 76 -1.74 -14.39 14.40
C LEU A 76 -2.52 -14.48 15.72
N TYR A 77 -3.83 -14.70 15.65
CA TYR A 77 -4.72 -14.75 16.81
C TYR A 77 -5.53 -16.05 16.84
N PRO A 78 -4.88 -17.22 16.98
CA PRO A 78 -5.60 -18.48 17.03
C PRO A 78 -6.53 -18.49 18.24
N ILE A 79 -7.84 -18.62 17.98
CA ILE A 79 -8.86 -18.73 19.04
C ILE A 79 -8.54 -19.99 19.86
N PRO A 80 -8.33 -19.88 21.19
CA PRO A 80 -8.05 -21.03 22.03
C PRO A 80 -9.20 -22.03 21.94
N ARG A 81 -8.91 -23.27 21.53
CA ARG A 81 -9.94 -24.31 21.50
C ARG A 81 -10.40 -24.58 22.94
N PRO A 82 -11.71 -24.54 23.25
CA PRO A 82 -12.19 -24.85 24.58
C PRO A 82 -11.74 -26.26 24.97
N ARG A 83 -11.07 -26.39 26.12
CA ARG A 83 -10.67 -27.70 26.68
C ARG A 83 -11.93 -28.55 26.81
N ARG A 84 -11.98 -29.66 26.09
CA ARG A 84 -13.05 -30.65 26.18
C ARG A 84 -13.10 -31.14 27.64
N LYS A 85 -14.13 -30.76 28.39
CA LYS A 85 -14.30 -31.25 29.77
C LYS A 85 -14.45 -32.77 29.69
N ALA A 86 -13.59 -33.49 30.40
CA ALA A 86 -13.68 -34.93 30.52
C ALA A 86 -15.06 -35.27 31.12
N SER A 87 -15.84 -36.08 30.42
CA SER A 87 -17.10 -36.63 30.92
C SER A 87 -16.77 -37.47 32.16
N HIS A 88 -17.07 -36.92 33.33
CA HIS A 88 -17.04 -37.65 34.59
C HIS A 88 -18.25 -38.59 34.57
N LYS A 89 -18.04 -39.86 34.18
CA LYS A 89 -19.05 -40.90 34.38
C LYS A 89 -19.22 -41.09 35.89
N GLY A 90 -20.34 -40.62 36.41
CA GLY A 90 -20.77 -40.89 37.78
C GLY A 90 -20.89 -42.40 37.98
N ILE A 91 -20.18 -42.93 38.98
CA ILE A 91 -20.37 -44.26 39.52
C ILE A 91 -21.56 -44.16 40.48
N ALA A 92 -22.71 -44.69 40.10
CA ALA A 92 -23.83 -44.92 41.00
C ALA A 92 -23.60 -46.26 41.72
N ARG A 93 -23.72 -46.26 43.05
CA ARG A 93 -23.92 -47.45 43.89
C ARG A 93 -25.34 -47.43 44.41
#